data_AF-A0A8D3CFL4-F1
#
_entry.id   AF-A0A8D3CFL4-F1
#
_cell.length_a   1.000
_cell.length_b   1.000
_cell.length_c   1.000
_cell.angle_alpha   90.00
_cell.angle_beta   90.00
_cell.angle_gamma   90.00
#
_symmetry.space_group_name_H-M   'P 1'
#
loop_
_entity.id
_entity.type
_entity.pdbx_description
1 polymer ?
#
loop_
_entity_poly.entity_id
_entity_poly.type
_entity_poly.pdbx_seq_one_letter_code
_entity_poly.pdbx_strand_id
1 'polypeptide(L)'
;MTLGIMASQRPPSSLGRPMSRSGSVVPGAGRPLTAVRPPPTAIRVGTGMVPGTSGPGLRGGIPLATPGVLSAQIKVTDRPVTQQGLSGMKTGMKGPQRQILDKSYYFGLLRSKFNELTTETSKLHKEIDNYNQENSLVDKLNTNTEMDDMINDNEVLKAQNDNEADSIDSKLDMFHLTFCRVQELANSQIKQEVVRLHESLSALQVKRDAMEVEQKTLGSPQEEREKLLKQVKEDNKEIASMERHRPCFVSGFLESFEESRVQVQETMTQSQEDIVSLLEHCSRSMLRLRQVDTVTASELRNMQEVLVSKETEVVQSASTARGLTTESQRLQQDLEKVQQLEGKITGELSTLKERVGTMETELHTYRDLDNLRHTAEDKKKRLQEAQVSLTQRRDSFRQLLDEMKQKYEAVKTKLQENETHAELANLERKWQHLEQNNFVMKEFIASKSQESDYDSVAKIVSQQVAEYNKCLIDALQNNRS
;
A
#
# COMPACT_ATOMS: atom_id res chain seq x y z
N MET A 1 -17.41 -31.08 42.67
CA MET A 1 -17.80 -30.08 43.69
C MET A 1 -17.25 -28.75 43.21
N THR A 2 -18.06 -27.94 42.51
CA THR A 2 -18.84 -26.79 43.05
C THR A 2 -17.93 -25.68 43.59
N LEU A 3 -18.06 -24.39 43.29
CA LEU A 3 -19.09 -23.59 42.59
C LEU A 3 -18.62 -22.11 42.59
N GLY A 4 -19.18 -21.27 41.71
CA GLY A 4 -19.26 -19.80 41.87
C GLY A 4 -18.68 -19.02 40.69
N ILE A 5 -19.36 -18.84 39.54
CA ILE A 5 -20.56 -18.01 39.24
C ILE A 5 -20.31 -16.49 39.32
N MET A 6 -20.44 -15.82 38.15
CA MET A 6 -21.22 -14.59 37.82
C MET A 6 -20.58 -13.98 36.53
N ALA A 7 -21.13 -14.13 35.30
CA ALA A 7 -22.33 -13.48 34.72
C ALA A 7 -22.17 -11.93 34.68
N SER A 8 -22.38 -11.12 33.63
CA SER A 8 -23.01 -11.15 32.29
C SER A 8 -22.49 -9.89 31.54
N GLN A 9 -22.47 -9.72 30.21
CA GLN A 9 -23.60 -9.39 29.33
C GLN A 9 -23.16 -9.29 27.86
N ARG A 10 -24.13 -9.50 26.96
CA ARG A 10 -24.09 -9.67 25.50
C ARG A 10 -23.92 -8.37 24.67
N PRO A 11 -23.66 -8.49 23.35
CA PRO A 11 -23.54 -7.39 22.38
C PRO A 11 -24.90 -7.01 21.77
N PRO A 12 -24.95 -5.97 20.92
CA PRO A 12 -25.81 -6.06 19.74
C PRO A 12 -25.17 -5.56 18.44
N SER A 13 -25.56 -6.24 17.36
CA SER A 13 -25.52 -5.83 15.96
C SER A 13 -26.66 -4.86 15.64
N SER A 14 -26.46 -3.95 14.68
CA SER A 14 -27.57 -3.26 14.00
C SER A 14 -27.22 -2.91 12.56
N LEU A 15 -27.94 -3.55 11.63
CA LEU A 15 -28.25 -3.03 10.29
C LEU A 15 -28.91 -1.65 10.40
N GLY A 16 -28.59 -0.73 9.48
CA GLY A 16 -29.31 0.52 9.29
C GLY A 16 -28.74 1.39 8.16
N ARG A 17 -29.23 1.19 6.94
CA ARG A 17 -29.35 2.21 5.86
C ARG A 17 -30.78 2.78 5.94
N PRO A 18 -31.21 3.79 5.15
CA PRO A 18 -30.56 4.99 4.58
C PRO A 18 -31.45 6.27 4.70
N MET A 19 -30.99 7.45 4.27
CA MET A 19 -31.81 8.57 3.74
C MET A 19 -30.91 9.53 2.92
N SER A 20 -31.09 9.63 1.60
CA SER A 20 -31.88 10.62 0.85
C SER A 20 -31.16 11.95 0.55
N ARG A 21 -30.86 12.19 -0.74
CA ARG A 21 -31.43 13.34 -1.47
C ARG A 21 -31.32 13.17 -3.00
N SER A 22 -32.50 13.27 -3.63
CA SER A 22 -32.77 13.27 -5.07
C SER A 22 -32.12 14.42 -5.84
N GLY A 23 -31.90 14.17 -7.14
CA GLY A 23 -31.78 15.17 -8.19
C GLY A 23 -31.68 14.50 -9.57
N SER A 24 -32.80 14.44 -10.27
CA SER A 24 -33.01 13.83 -11.60
C SER A 24 -32.33 14.61 -12.73
N VAL A 25 -31.92 13.93 -13.82
CA VAL A 25 -32.35 14.15 -15.23
C VAL A 25 -31.52 13.23 -16.16
N VAL A 26 -32.21 12.57 -17.10
CA VAL A 26 -31.69 11.66 -18.15
C VAL A 26 -31.73 12.40 -19.52
N PRO A 27 -31.38 11.78 -20.67
CA PRO A 27 -30.14 11.99 -21.43
C PRO A 27 -30.35 12.68 -22.80
N GLY A 28 -29.29 13.20 -23.41
CA GLY A 28 -29.38 13.84 -24.72
C GLY A 28 -28.14 13.68 -25.59
N ALA A 29 -28.26 12.79 -26.58
CA ALA A 29 -27.67 12.77 -27.93
C ALA A 29 -26.42 13.61 -28.25
N GLY A 30 -25.42 12.98 -28.88
CA GLY A 30 -24.34 13.72 -29.54
C GLY A 30 -23.15 12.90 -30.02
N ARG A 31 -23.39 11.97 -30.95
CA ARG A 31 -22.39 11.39 -31.88
C ARG A 31 -21.73 12.52 -32.72
N PRO A 32 -20.72 12.26 -33.58
CA PRO A 32 -19.39 11.66 -33.37
C PRO A 32 -18.31 12.44 -34.21
N LEU A 33 -17.23 11.74 -34.58
CA LEU A 33 -16.27 11.99 -35.67
C LEU A 33 -15.01 12.77 -35.25
N THR A 34 -13.79 12.51 -35.71
CA THR A 34 -13.11 11.52 -36.57
C THR A 34 -11.63 11.93 -36.53
N ALA A 35 -10.68 10.99 -36.52
CA ALA A 35 -9.67 10.81 -37.58
C ALA A 35 -9.10 12.14 -38.15
N VAL A 36 -7.79 12.37 -38.12
CA VAL A 36 -6.87 11.95 -39.19
C VAL A 36 -5.43 12.24 -38.74
N ARG A 37 -4.67 11.17 -38.52
CA ARG A 37 -3.22 11.05 -38.83
C ARG A 37 -3.05 11.17 -40.36
N PRO A 38 -1.90 11.44 -41.03
CA PRO A 38 -0.49 11.56 -40.60
C PRO A 38 0.28 12.65 -41.45
N PRO A 39 1.54 12.43 -41.92
CA PRO A 39 2.90 12.72 -41.39
C PRO A 39 3.63 13.73 -42.37
N PRO A 40 4.98 13.79 -42.60
CA PRO A 40 6.15 13.07 -42.05
C PRO A 40 7.47 13.90 -41.89
N THR A 41 8.56 13.15 -41.64
CA THR A 41 9.99 13.38 -41.97
C THR A 41 10.78 14.37 -41.12
N ALA A 42 11.75 13.99 -40.27
CA ALA A 42 12.98 13.18 -40.41
C ALA A 42 14.26 14.02 -40.66
N ILE A 43 15.37 13.54 -40.07
CA ILE A 43 16.82 13.77 -40.32
C ILE A 43 17.51 14.55 -39.17
N ARG A 44 18.31 13.92 -38.27
CA ARG A 44 19.73 13.44 -38.37
C ARG A 44 20.74 14.62 -38.52
N VAL A 45 21.95 14.72 -37.96
CA VAL A 45 22.91 13.97 -37.09
C VAL A 45 23.93 15.04 -36.60
N GLY A 46 24.61 14.83 -35.47
CA GLY A 46 25.88 15.51 -35.20
C GLY A 46 26.58 15.12 -33.90
N THR A 47 27.49 14.15 -33.97
CA THR A 47 28.39 13.67 -32.90
C THR A 47 29.51 14.69 -32.61
N GLY A 48 29.94 14.87 -31.35
CA GLY A 48 31.16 15.63 -31.06
C GLY A 48 31.51 15.87 -29.59
N MET A 49 32.18 14.89 -28.97
CA MET A 49 33.30 14.99 -28.02
C MET A 49 33.19 15.78 -26.71
N VAL A 50 33.41 15.04 -25.63
CA VAL A 50 33.77 15.45 -24.25
C VAL A 50 35.23 15.93 -24.19
N PRO A 51 35.52 16.95 -23.36
CA PRO A 51 36.51 16.83 -22.27
C PRO A 51 35.83 17.26 -20.96
N GLY A 52 35.87 16.54 -19.83
CA GLY A 52 37.05 16.07 -19.12
C GLY A 52 37.23 16.89 -17.82
N THR A 53 36.73 16.34 -16.71
CA THR A 53 37.09 16.62 -15.29
C THR A 53 36.77 18.02 -14.73
N SER A 54 36.03 18.18 -13.62
CA SER A 54 36.47 17.78 -12.27
C SER A 54 35.31 17.91 -11.27
N GLY A 55 35.15 16.92 -10.39
CA GLY A 55 34.24 16.97 -9.25
C GLY A 55 34.89 17.60 -8.01
N PRO A 56 34.11 18.08 -7.03
CA PRO A 56 34.65 18.52 -5.75
C PRO A 56 34.82 17.31 -4.81
N GLY A 57 36.07 16.90 -4.62
CA GLY A 57 36.49 15.92 -3.62
C GLY A 57 37.27 16.60 -2.50
N LEU A 58 36.84 16.39 -1.27
CA LEU A 58 37.54 16.71 -0.03
C LEU A 58 38.86 15.93 0.09
N ARG A 59 39.99 16.61 0.33
CA ARG A 59 41.03 16.29 1.36
C ARG A 59 42.21 17.26 1.24
N GLY A 60 42.84 17.55 2.38
CA GLY A 60 43.72 18.72 2.54
C GLY A 60 45.21 18.53 2.25
N GLY A 61 45.98 19.53 2.68
CA GLY A 61 47.45 19.49 2.80
C GLY A 61 48.18 20.75 2.33
N ILE A 62 48.49 21.64 3.29
CA ILE A 62 49.60 22.63 3.36
C ILE A 62 49.67 23.76 2.29
N PRO A 63 49.95 25.02 2.68
CA PRO A 63 51.37 25.44 2.67
C PRO A 63 51.79 26.33 3.85
N LEU A 64 53.09 26.26 4.14
CA LEU A 64 53.83 27.03 5.13
C LEU A 64 54.30 28.38 4.54
N ALA A 65 54.41 29.37 5.43
CA ALA A 65 55.28 30.57 5.41
C ALA A 65 54.62 31.96 5.13
N THR A 66 54.20 32.61 6.24
CA THR A 66 54.53 33.99 6.76
C THR A 66 54.37 35.26 5.90
N PRO A 67 54.24 36.49 6.49
CA PRO A 67 53.94 36.91 7.89
C PRO A 67 52.87 38.04 8.04
N GLY A 68 52.35 38.30 9.26
CA GLY A 68 51.91 39.66 9.64
C GLY A 68 50.63 39.88 10.48
N VAL A 69 50.67 39.50 11.76
CA VAL A 69 50.20 40.19 12.99
C VAL A 69 48.78 40.80 13.12
N LEU A 70 48.12 40.24 14.15
CA LEU A 70 46.95 40.60 14.98
C LEU A 70 46.69 42.10 15.26
N SER A 71 45.43 42.53 15.17
CA SER A 71 44.95 43.81 15.71
C SER A 71 43.97 43.58 16.87
N ALA A 72 44.44 43.84 18.08
CA ALA A 72 43.65 43.98 19.31
C ALA A 72 43.17 45.43 19.47
N GLN A 73 41.95 45.62 19.99
CA GLN A 73 41.41 46.93 20.35
C GLN A 73 42.10 47.49 21.60
N ILE A 74 42.68 48.70 21.49
CA ILE A 74 43.30 49.42 22.61
C ILE A 74 42.64 50.79 22.77
N LYS A 75 42.16 51.05 23.98
CA LYS A 75 41.59 52.30 24.48
C LYS A 75 42.71 53.14 25.11
N VAL A 76 42.89 54.38 24.67
CA VAL A 76 43.89 55.30 25.24
C VAL A 76 43.22 56.61 25.65
N THR A 77 43.13 56.81 26.95
CA THR A 77 42.90 58.10 27.63
C THR A 77 44.25 58.78 27.91
N ASP A 78 44.27 60.09 27.64
CA ASP A 78 45.16 61.17 28.11
C ASP A 78 46.69 61.01 28.04
N ARG A 79 47.31 61.87 27.22
CA ARG A 79 48.68 62.38 27.46
C ARG A 79 48.74 63.90 27.35
N PRO A 80 49.62 64.55 28.15
CA PRO A 80 49.59 65.98 28.44
C PRO A 80 50.51 66.81 27.54
N VAL A 81 50.26 68.12 27.59
CA VAL A 81 50.94 69.25 26.92
C VAL A 81 52.39 69.44 27.38
N THR A 82 53.25 69.88 26.45
CA THR A 82 54.19 71.03 26.45
C THR A 82 55.14 70.81 25.25
N GLN A 83 55.68 71.79 24.52
CA GLN A 83 56.55 72.86 24.98
C GLN A 83 56.81 73.83 23.80
N GLN A 84 56.47 75.11 24.00
CA GLN A 84 57.08 76.34 23.43
C GLN A 84 57.84 76.29 22.10
N GLY A 85 57.36 77.08 21.12
CA GLY A 85 58.07 77.42 19.88
C GLY A 85 57.43 78.56 19.07
N LEU A 86 57.33 79.75 19.68
CA LEU A 86 57.31 81.11 19.11
C LEU A 86 56.70 81.41 17.70
N SER A 87 55.77 82.37 17.73
CA SER A 87 55.52 83.43 16.73
C SER A 87 54.75 83.04 15.44
N GLY A 88 53.77 83.80 14.94
CA GLY A 88 53.57 85.23 15.10
C GLY A 88 52.12 85.70 14.95
N MET A 89 51.89 86.77 15.70
CA MET A 89 50.87 87.80 15.59
C MET A 89 50.18 87.91 14.22
N LYS A 90 48.88 87.61 14.17
CA LYS A 90 47.97 88.22 13.19
C LYS A 90 46.90 89.00 13.91
N THR A 91 47.25 90.24 14.17
CA THR A 91 46.34 91.37 14.37
C THR A 91 45.30 91.44 13.25
N GLY A 92 44.08 91.79 13.64
CA GLY A 92 43.32 92.87 12.99
C GLY A 92 42.68 92.56 11.63
N MET A 93 41.38 92.28 11.71
CA MET A 93 40.34 92.34 10.68
C MET A 93 40.64 93.12 9.38
N LYS A 94 40.38 92.47 8.24
CA LYS A 94 39.75 93.07 7.06
C LYS A 94 38.87 92.00 6.40
N GLY A 95 37.61 92.33 6.14
CA GLY A 95 36.54 91.41 5.75
C GLY A 95 36.76 90.66 4.42
N PRO A 96 35.83 89.76 4.05
CA PRO A 96 35.98 88.87 2.90
C PRO A 96 35.99 89.66 1.58
N GLN A 97 37.16 89.77 0.99
CA GLN A 97 37.35 90.15 -0.41
C GLN A 97 36.94 88.98 -1.31
N ARG A 98 36.27 89.29 -2.42
CA ARG A 98 35.81 88.29 -3.42
C ARG A 98 36.98 87.43 -3.91
N GLN A 99 36.84 86.12 -3.78
CA GLN A 99 37.72 85.14 -4.40
C GLN A 99 37.36 85.05 -5.89
N ILE A 100 38.17 85.65 -6.76
CA ILE A 100 37.98 85.54 -8.21
C ILE A 100 38.71 84.28 -8.65
N LEU A 101 37.96 83.22 -8.90
CA LEU A 101 38.47 81.98 -9.48
C LEU A 101 38.71 82.21 -10.98
N ASP A 102 39.83 81.71 -11.48
CA ASP A 102 40.24 81.93 -12.86
C ASP A 102 39.45 81.07 -13.84
N LYS A 103 39.54 81.40 -15.14
CA LYS A 103 38.88 80.66 -16.21
C LYS A 103 39.23 79.16 -16.16
N SER A 104 40.47 78.83 -15.81
CA SER A 104 40.96 77.44 -15.76
C SER A 104 40.25 76.60 -14.70
N TYR A 105 39.95 77.18 -13.53
CA TYR A 105 39.16 76.51 -12.49
C TYR A 105 37.79 76.08 -13.00
N TYR A 106 37.03 77.01 -13.61
CA TYR A 106 35.70 76.69 -14.13
C TYR A 106 35.76 75.71 -15.31
N PHE A 107 36.77 75.80 -16.18
CA PHE A 107 37.00 74.80 -17.23
C PHE A 107 37.34 73.42 -16.67
N GLY A 108 38.11 73.33 -15.58
CA GLY A 108 38.42 72.08 -14.89
C GLY A 108 37.17 71.44 -14.27
N LEU A 109 36.34 72.24 -13.60
CA LEU A 109 35.07 71.79 -13.05
C LEU A 109 34.11 71.33 -14.16
N LEU A 110 34.05 72.06 -15.27
CA LEU A 110 33.23 71.71 -16.43
C LEU A 110 33.68 70.39 -17.05
N ARG A 111 35.00 70.18 -17.20
CA ARG A 111 35.56 68.91 -17.68
C ARG A 111 35.28 67.75 -16.72
N SER A 112 35.40 67.96 -15.41
CA SER A 112 35.04 66.95 -14.42
C SER A 112 33.58 66.53 -14.56
N LYS A 113 32.67 67.51 -14.63
CA LYS A 113 31.23 67.26 -14.81
C LYS A 113 30.92 66.63 -16.17
N PHE A 114 31.63 67.01 -17.22
CA PHE A 114 31.49 66.39 -18.53
C PHE A 114 31.92 64.92 -18.51
N ASN A 115 33.02 64.59 -17.83
CA ASN A 115 33.48 63.21 -17.68
C ASN A 115 32.50 62.39 -16.83
N GLU A 116 31.99 62.94 -15.72
CA GLU A 116 30.94 62.31 -14.91
C GLU A 116 29.71 61.99 -15.76
N LEU A 117 29.19 62.97 -16.52
CA LEU A 117 28.07 62.78 -17.44
C LEU A 117 28.35 61.73 -18.52
N THR A 118 29.57 61.71 -19.06
CA THR A 118 29.98 60.71 -20.08
C THR A 118 30.01 59.30 -19.48
N THR A 119 30.50 59.15 -18.25
CA THR A 119 30.48 57.86 -17.55
C THR A 119 29.06 57.40 -17.23
N GLU A 120 28.19 58.30 -16.78
CA GLU A 120 26.78 57.96 -16.52
C GLU A 120 26.04 57.62 -17.82
N THR A 121 26.26 58.37 -18.90
CA THR A 121 25.70 58.04 -20.21
C THR A 121 26.12 56.64 -20.66
N SER A 122 27.38 56.27 -20.44
CA SER A 122 27.90 54.93 -20.79
C SER A 122 27.32 53.82 -19.91
N LYS A 123 27.07 54.09 -18.62
CA LYS A 123 26.42 53.13 -17.71
C LYS A 123 24.97 52.90 -18.11
N LEU A 124 24.21 53.98 -18.36
CA LEU A 124 22.82 53.89 -18.77
C LEU A 124 22.65 53.14 -20.10
N HIS A 125 23.56 53.35 -21.07
CA HIS A 125 23.54 52.57 -22.30
C HIS A 125 23.76 51.07 -22.05
N LYS A 126 24.69 50.69 -21.18
CA LYS A 126 24.90 49.28 -20.80
C LYS A 126 23.69 48.68 -20.08
N GLU A 127 23.02 49.46 -19.25
CA GLU A 127 21.82 49.02 -18.54
C GLU A 127 20.66 48.80 -19.50
N ILE A 128 20.49 49.67 -20.50
CA ILE A 128 19.52 49.49 -21.60
C ILE A 128 19.83 48.22 -22.39
N ASP A 129 21.09 47.97 -22.75
CA ASP A 129 21.49 46.78 -23.49
C ASP A 129 21.23 45.50 -22.68
N ASN A 130 21.53 45.52 -21.39
CA ASN A 130 21.24 44.40 -20.48
C ASN A 130 19.73 44.16 -20.38
N TYR A 131 18.93 45.22 -20.19
CA TYR A 131 17.47 45.11 -20.12
C TYR A 131 16.88 44.54 -21.42
N ASN A 132 17.42 44.92 -22.58
CA ASN A 132 17.01 44.36 -23.87
C ASN A 132 17.39 42.88 -24.02
N GLN A 133 18.56 42.47 -23.52
CA GLN A 133 18.96 41.06 -23.51
C GLN A 133 18.07 40.23 -22.56
N GLU A 134 17.78 40.74 -21.38
CA GLU A 134 16.89 40.10 -20.40
C GLU A 134 15.47 39.94 -20.95
N ASN A 135 14.90 40.97 -21.59
CA ASN A 135 13.60 40.85 -22.26
C ASN A 135 13.61 39.80 -23.38
N SER A 136 14.69 39.74 -24.18
CA SER A 136 14.82 38.69 -25.20
C SER A 136 14.91 37.29 -24.59
N LEU A 137 15.49 37.14 -23.41
CA LEU A 137 15.52 35.86 -22.69
C LEU A 137 14.14 35.50 -22.11
N VAL A 138 13.41 36.48 -21.59
CA VAL A 138 12.04 36.30 -21.12
C VAL A 138 11.13 35.87 -22.27
N ASP A 139 11.23 36.49 -23.44
CA ASP A 139 10.48 36.10 -24.63
C ASP A 139 10.84 34.68 -25.11
N LYS A 140 12.12 34.28 -25.02
CA LYS A 140 12.57 32.90 -25.32
C LYS A 140 12.04 31.89 -24.32
N LEU A 141 12.00 32.22 -23.03
CA LEU A 141 11.43 31.35 -21.99
C LEU A 141 9.91 31.21 -22.13
N ASN A 142 9.22 32.30 -22.49
CA ASN A 142 7.77 32.28 -22.73
C ASN A 142 7.39 31.56 -24.05
N THR A 143 8.34 31.39 -24.96
CA THR A 143 8.15 30.61 -26.20
C THR A 143 8.67 29.18 -26.11
N ASN A 144 9.23 28.76 -24.97
CA ASN A 144 9.57 27.36 -24.70
C ASN A 144 8.28 26.54 -24.44
N THR A 145 7.48 26.36 -25.49
CA THR A 145 6.30 25.48 -25.55
C THR A 145 6.64 24.02 -25.22
N GLU A 146 7.91 23.63 -25.27
CA GLU A 146 8.36 22.26 -24.98
C GLU A 146 7.98 21.79 -23.56
N MET A 147 7.99 22.68 -22.56
CA MET A 147 7.61 22.30 -21.20
C MET A 147 6.09 22.13 -21.05
N ASP A 148 5.31 23.01 -21.68
CA ASP A 148 3.84 22.90 -21.69
C ASP A 148 3.37 21.69 -22.50
N ASP A 149 4.03 21.39 -23.63
CA ASP A 149 3.79 20.21 -24.44
C ASP A 149 4.13 18.93 -23.66
N MET A 150 5.25 18.92 -22.92
CA MET A 150 5.62 17.81 -22.04
C MET A 150 4.65 17.64 -20.87
N ILE A 151 4.14 18.72 -20.29
CA ILE A 151 3.13 18.67 -19.22
C ILE A 151 1.84 18.07 -19.78
N ASN A 152 1.39 18.54 -20.94
CA ASN A 152 0.19 18.03 -21.59
C ASN A 152 0.32 16.55 -21.99
N ASP A 153 1.49 16.12 -22.50
CA ASP A 153 1.76 14.71 -22.79
C ASP A 153 1.75 13.85 -21.52
N ASN A 154 2.30 14.35 -20.41
CA ASN A 154 2.23 13.65 -19.11
C ASN A 154 0.79 13.55 -18.59
N GLU A 155 -0.02 14.59 -18.78
CA GLU A 155 -1.44 14.56 -18.40
C GLU A 155 -2.23 13.55 -19.22
N VAL A 156 -2.01 13.48 -20.53
CA VAL A 156 -2.65 12.50 -21.42
C VAL A 156 -2.22 11.08 -21.08
N LEU A 157 -0.92 10.84 -20.84
CA LEU A 157 -0.41 9.53 -20.44
C LEU A 157 -0.97 9.08 -19.09
N LYS A 158 -1.10 10.01 -18.14
CA LYS A 158 -1.71 9.73 -16.84
C LYS A 158 -3.18 9.33 -17.00
N ALA A 159 -3.95 10.09 -17.79
CA ALA A 159 -5.34 9.76 -18.08
C ALA A 159 -5.49 8.40 -18.79
N GLN A 160 -4.57 8.03 -19.68
CA GLN A 160 -4.59 6.71 -20.32
C GLN A 160 -4.30 5.59 -19.32
N ASN A 161 -3.31 5.77 -18.44
CA ASN A 161 -2.99 4.80 -17.39
C ASN A 161 -4.17 4.62 -16.41
N ASP A 162 -4.85 5.70 -16.03
CA ASP A 162 -6.03 5.65 -15.17
C ASP A 162 -7.19 4.87 -15.84
N ASN A 163 -7.43 5.11 -17.14
CA ASN A 163 -8.42 4.35 -17.90
C ASN A 163 -8.05 2.86 -18.06
N GLU A 164 -6.77 2.53 -18.23
CA GLU A 164 -6.29 1.15 -18.30
C GLU A 164 -6.42 0.45 -16.95
N ALA A 165 -6.15 1.13 -15.84
CA ALA A 165 -6.38 0.63 -14.48
C ALA A 165 -7.87 0.30 -14.26
N ASP A 166 -8.78 1.21 -14.60
CA ASP A 166 -10.23 0.98 -14.51
C ASP A 166 -10.70 -0.20 -15.38
N SER A 167 -10.09 -0.38 -16.56
CA SER A 167 -10.37 -1.52 -17.45
C SER A 167 -9.89 -2.85 -16.86
N ILE A 168 -8.73 -2.84 -16.19
CA ILE A 168 -8.18 -4.03 -15.52
C ILE A 168 -9.07 -4.40 -14.34
N ASP A 169 -9.46 -3.43 -13.50
CA ASP A 169 -10.33 -3.67 -12.35
C ASP A 169 -11.68 -4.25 -12.77
N SER A 170 -12.29 -3.70 -13.83
CA SER A 170 -13.54 -4.24 -14.40
C SER A 170 -13.40 -5.69 -14.89
N LYS A 171 -12.25 -6.04 -15.49
CA LYS A 171 -11.98 -7.42 -15.92
C LYS A 171 -11.75 -8.34 -14.72
N LEU A 172 -11.10 -7.85 -13.67
CA LEU A 172 -10.84 -8.61 -12.44
C LEU A 172 -12.15 -8.95 -11.73
N ASP A 173 -13.07 -7.98 -11.63
CA ASP A 173 -14.42 -8.17 -11.07
C ASP A 173 -15.22 -9.20 -11.88
N MET A 174 -15.20 -9.09 -13.21
CA MET A 174 -15.86 -10.07 -14.08
C MET A 174 -15.27 -11.46 -13.94
N PHE A 175 -13.94 -11.58 -13.83
CA PHE A 175 -13.28 -12.85 -13.61
C PHE A 175 -13.64 -13.46 -12.26
N HIS A 176 -13.64 -12.65 -11.19
CA HIS A 176 -14.02 -13.08 -9.85
C HIS A 176 -15.48 -13.56 -9.81
N LEU A 177 -16.41 -12.84 -10.44
CA LEU A 177 -17.82 -13.25 -10.53
C LEU A 177 -17.96 -14.59 -11.28
N THR A 178 -17.21 -14.77 -12.36
CA THR A 178 -17.20 -16.02 -13.13
C THR A 178 -16.63 -17.18 -12.31
N PHE A 179 -15.57 -16.93 -11.54
CA PHE A 179 -14.97 -17.91 -10.65
C PHE A 179 -15.94 -18.36 -9.55
N CYS A 180 -16.63 -17.41 -8.89
CA CYS A 180 -17.67 -17.73 -7.90
C CYS A 180 -18.79 -18.58 -8.51
N ARG A 181 -19.25 -18.22 -9.71
CA ARG A 181 -20.28 -18.98 -10.45
C ARG A 181 -19.85 -20.41 -10.74
N VAL A 182 -18.59 -20.61 -11.17
CA VAL A 182 -18.03 -21.94 -11.44
C VAL A 182 -17.91 -22.76 -10.15
N GLN A 183 -17.49 -22.15 -9.04
CA GLN A 183 -17.39 -22.81 -7.74
C GLN A 183 -18.77 -23.20 -7.19
N GLU A 184 -19.80 -22.36 -7.35
CA GLU A 184 -21.19 -22.70 -7.04
C GLU A 184 -21.70 -23.88 -7.86
N LEU A 185 -21.41 -23.91 -9.16
CA LEU A 185 -21.76 -25.05 -10.03
C LEU A 185 -21.00 -26.32 -9.67
N ALA A 186 -19.74 -26.21 -9.20
CA ALA A 186 -18.95 -27.35 -8.73
C ALA A 186 -19.55 -28.01 -7.48
N ASN A 187 -20.24 -27.23 -6.63
CA ASN A 187 -20.94 -27.70 -5.43
C ASN A 187 -22.37 -28.18 -5.69
N SER A 188 -22.77 -28.32 -6.96
CA SER A 188 -24.10 -28.80 -7.34
C SER A 188 -24.42 -30.16 -6.73
N GLN A 189 -25.66 -30.29 -6.25
CA GLN A 189 -26.23 -31.46 -5.59
C GLN A 189 -26.07 -32.76 -6.39
N ILE A 190 -25.96 -32.66 -7.72
CA ILE A 190 -25.73 -33.80 -8.62
C ILE A 190 -24.34 -34.41 -8.39
N LYS A 191 -23.29 -33.60 -8.19
CA LYS A 191 -21.93 -34.12 -7.97
C LYS A 191 -21.78 -34.75 -6.58
N GLN A 192 -22.41 -34.19 -5.55
CA GLN A 192 -22.46 -34.80 -4.22
C GLN A 192 -23.13 -36.18 -4.26
N GLU A 193 -24.22 -36.30 -5.04
CA GLU A 193 -24.92 -37.57 -5.18
C GLU A 193 -24.11 -38.60 -5.99
N VAL A 194 -23.36 -38.17 -7.02
CA VAL A 194 -22.44 -39.04 -7.76
C VAL A 194 -21.33 -39.60 -6.86
N VAL A 195 -20.74 -38.77 -5.99
CA VAL A 195 -19.70 -39.22 -5.04
C VAL A 195 -20.28 -40.24 -4.05
N ARG A 196 -21.46 -39.96 -3.49
CA ARG A 196 -22.15 -40.86 -2.56
C ARG A 196 -22.48 -42.21 -3.19
N LEU A 197 -22.93 -42.22 -4.45
CA LEU A 197 -23.22 -43.46 -5.19
C LEU A 197 -21.95 -44.26 -5.50
N HIS A 198 -20.83 -43.58 -5.80
CA HIS A 198 -19.54 -44.23 -6.05
C HIS A 198 -18.99 -44.95 -4.82
N GLU A 199 -19.07 -44.31 -3.65
CA GLU A 199 -18.66 -44.93 -2.37
C GLU A 199 -19.50 -46.17 -2.03
N SER A 200 -20.81 -46.10 -2.25
CA SER A 200 -21.73 -47.23 -2.03
C SER A 200 -21.42 -48.42 -2.94
N LEU A 201 -21.15 -48.17 -4.23
CA LEU A 201 -20.75 -49.21 -5.18
C LEU A 201 -19.42 -49.86 -4.80
N SER A 202 -18.43 -49.06 -4.39
CA SER A 202 -17.14 -49.55 -3.93
C SER A 202 -17.29 -50.47 -2.70
N ALA A 203 -18.10 -50.07 -1.72
CA ALA A 203 -18.37 -50.87 -0.53
C ALA A 203 -19.06 -52.22 -0.85
N LEU A 204 -20.01 -52.23 -1.79
CA LEU A 204 -20.65 -53.47 -2.25
C LEU A 204 -19.68 -54.38 -3.01
N GLN A 205 -18.75 -53.81 -3.76
CA GLN A 205 -17.75 -54.55 -4.50
C GLN A 205 -16.77 -55.27 -3.55
N VAL A 206 -16.31 -54.58 -2.51
CA VAL A 206 -15.49 -55.19 -1.44
C VAL A 206 -16.25 -56.32 -0.73
N LYS A 207 -17.55 -56.15 -0.46
CA LYS A 207 -18.39 -57.20 0.16
C LYS A 207 -18.55 -58.43 -0.73
N ARG A 208 -18.74 -58.25 -2.04
CA ARG A 208 -18.78 -59.35 -3.00
C ARG A 208 -17.46 -60.14 -2.99
N ASP A 209 -16.34 -59.43 -3.04
CA ASP A 209 -15.02 -60.05 -3.08
C ASP A 209 -14.73 -60.82 -1.78
N ALA A 210 -15.17 -60.32 -0.63
CA ALA A 210 -15.09 -61.02 0.65
C ALA A 210 -15.92 -62.32 0.67
N MET A 211 -17.17 -62.29 0.18
CA MET A 211 -18.01 -63.50 0.10
C MET A 211 -17.48 -64.53 -0.91
N GLU A 212 -16.87 -64.08 -2.01
CA GLU A 212 -16.26 -64.97 -3.01
C GLU A 212 -15.00 -65.67 -2.45
N VAL A 213 -14.24 -64.98 -1.59
CA VAL A 213 -13.12 -65.58 -0.85
C VAL A 213 -13.63 -66.61 0.17
N GLU A 214 -14.68 -66.30 0.93
CA GLU A 214 -15.31 -67.25 1.88
C GLU A 214 -15.86 -68.50 1.20
N GLN A 215 -16.47 -68.36 0.02
CA GLN A 215 -17.01 -69.50 -0.73
C GLN A 215 -15.90 -70.41 -1.29
N LYS A 216 -14.71 -69.87 -1.54
CA LYS A 216 -13.52 -70.63 -1.98
C LYS A 216 -12.74 -71.27 -0.84
N THR A 217 -12.95 -70.87 0.42
CA THR A 217 -12.20 -71.36 1.59
C THR A 217 -12.87 -72.51 2.36
N LEU A 218 -14.03 -73.03 1.91
CA LEU A 218 -14.62 -74.27 2.43
C LEU A 218 -13.79 -75.49 1.99
N GLY A 219 -12.69 -75.74 2.70
CA GLY A 219 -11.84 -76.93 2.58
C GLY A 219 -12.42 -78.17 3.25
N SER A 220 -11.83 -79.33 2.98
CA SER A 220 -12.25 -80.63 3.52
C SER A 220 -12.15 -80.70 5.06
N PRO A 221 -13.03 -81.41 5.77
CA PRO A 221 -12.98 -81.58 7.24
C PRO A 221 -11.63 -82.07 7.80
N GLN A 222 -10.80 -82.71 6.98
CA GLN A 222 -9.44 -83.13 7.35
C GLN A 222 -8.43 -81.97 7.35
N GLU A 223 -8.63 -80.97 6.51
CA GLU A 223 -7.79 -79.77 6.37
C GLU A 223 -8.05 -78.77 7.51
N GLU A 224 -9.31 -78.70 7.96
CA GLU A 224 -9.73 -77.90 9.11
C GLU A 224 -9.16 -78.47 10.43
N ARG A 225 -9.08 -79.80 10.55
CA ARG A 225 -8.43 -80.46 11.69
C ARG A 225 -6.93 -80.17 11.77
N GLU A 226 -6.21 -80.11 10.64
CA GLU A 226 -4.78 -79.75 10.64
C GLU A 226 -4.57 -78.27 10.98
N LYS A 227 -5.44 -77.37 10.49
CA LYS A 227 -5.44 -75.96 10.87
C LYS A 227 -5.70 -75.77 12.37
N LEU A 228 -6.68 -76.46 12.95
CA LEU A 228 -6.96 -76.41 14.38
C LEU A 228 -5.79 -76.95 15.22
N LEU A 229 -5.07 -77.96 14.73
CA LEU A 229 -3.87 -78.49 15.40
C LEU A 229 -2.67 -77.51 15.33
N LYS A 230 -2.54 -76.77 14.24
CA LYS A 230 -1.59 -75.65 14.12
C LYS A 230 -1.99 -74.47 15.02
N GLN A 231 -3.28 -74.16 15.10
CA GLN A 231 -3.83 -73.10 15.95
C GLN A 231 -3.56 -73.40 17.43
N VAL A 232 -3.90 -74.60 17.92
CA VAL A 232 -3.66 -75.00 19.32
C VAL A 232 -2.16 -74.98 19.68
N LYS A 233 -1.27 -75.23 18.73
CA LYS A 233 0.18 -75.08 18.94
C LYS A 233 0.61 -73.62 19.06
N GLU A 234 0.07 -72.73 18.25
CA GLU A 234 0.37 -71.30 18.35
C GLU A 234 -0.25 -70.68 19.61
N ASP A 235 -1.50 -71.01 19.92
CA ASP A 235 -2.19 -70.53 21.12
C ASP A 235 -1.46 -71.00 22.40
N ASN A 236 -0.94 -72.23 22.46
CA ASN A 236 -0.11 -72.68 23.59
C ASN A 236 1.22 -71.92 23.69
N LYS A 237 1.81 -71.54 22.54
CA LYS A 237 3.02 -70.72 22.50
C LYS A 237 2.74 -69.28 22.93
N GLU A 238 1.57 -68.75 22.63
CA GLU A 238 1.08 -67.45 23.08
C GLU A 238 0.72 -67.45 24.57
N ILE A 239 0.05 -68.49 25.08
CA ILE A 239 -0.19 -68.66 26.52
C ILE A 239 1.14 -68.70 27.28
N ALA A 240 2.13 -69.44 26.78
CA ALA A 240 3.47 -69.46 27.38
C ALA A 240 4.21 -68.12 27.27
N SER A 241 3.87 -67.27 26.30
CA SER A 241 4.42 -65.91 26.18
C SER A 241 3.74 -64.96 27.18
N MET A 242 2.42 -65.05 27.34
CA MET A 242 1.63 -64.28 28.31
C MET A 242 1.97 -64.65 29.76
N GLU A 243 2.16 -65.93 30.06
CA GLU A 243 2.64 -66.43 31.35
C GLU A 243 4.03 -65.85 31.71
N ARG A 244 4.88 -65.61 30.68
CA ARG A 244 6.18 -64.94 30.79
C ARG A 244 6.08 -63.42 30.97
N HIS A 245 5.01 -62.78 30.50
CA HIS A 245 4.77 -61.33 30.66
C HIS A 245 3.99 -60.97 31.93
N ARG A 246 3.35 -61.95 32.59
CA ARG A 246 2.67 -61.77 33.89
C ARG A 246 3.57 -61.17 34.99
N PRO A 247 4.85 -61.58 35.16
CA PRO A 247 5.77 -60.93 36.10
C PRO A 247 6.04 -59.47 35.75
N CYS A 248 6.11 -59.13 34.45
CA CYS A 248 6.34 -57.77 33.98
C CYS A 248 5.13 -56.86 34.24
N PHE A 249 3.90 -57.37 34.06
CA PHE A 249 2.68 -56.64 34.40
C PHE A 249 2.56 -56.39 35.91
N VAL A 250 2.83 -57.41 36.72
CA VAL A 250 2.84 -57.28 38.19
C VAL A 250 3.95 -56.31 38.63
N SER A 251 5.12 -56.35 38.00
CA SER A 251 6.21 -55.40 38.26
C SER A 251 5.81 -53.98 37.91
N GLY A 252 5.20 -53.75 36.74
CA GLY A 252 4.73 -52.42 36.34
C GLY A 252 3.63 -51.88 37.25
N PHE A 253 2.72 -52.73 37.72
CA PHE A 253 1.73 -52.34 38.72
C PHE A 253 2.39 -51.98 40.06
N LEU A 254 3.33 -52.81 40.55
CA LEU A 254 4.05 -52.54 41.80
C LEU A 254 4.85 -51.23 41.73
N GLU A 255 5.47 -50.94 40.59
CA GLU A 255 6.21 -49.69 40.37
C GLU A 255 5.27 -48.48 40.37
N SER A 256 4.16 -48.54 39.63
CA SER A 256 3.15 -47.46 39.64
C SER A 256 2.48 -47.26 41.01
N PHE A 257 2.28 -48.35 41.77
CA PHE A 257 1.71 -48.29 43.11
C PHE A 257 2.70 -47.67 44.09
N GLU A 258 3.98 -48.04 44.02
CA GLU A 258 5.02 -47.46 44.86
C GLU A 258 5.17 -45.95 44.58
N GLU A 259 5.16 -45.54 43.31
CA GLU A 259 5.18 -44.13 42.91
C GLU A 259 3.96 -43.37 43.47
N SER A 260 2.76 -43.91 43.33
CA SER A 260 1.54 -43.31 43.88
C SER A 260 1.57 -43.25 45.41
N ARG A 261 2.13 -44.27 46.08
CA ARG A 261 2.25 -44.31 47.55
C ARG A 261 3.25 -43.26 48.06
N VAL A 262 4.38 -43.07 47.37
CA VAL A 262 5.36 -42.03 47.68
C VAL A 262 4.75 -40.63 47.48
N GLN A 263 4.03 -40.41 46.40
CA GLN A 263 3.36 -39.12 46.14
C GLN A 263 2.35 -38.77 47.24
N VAL A 264 1.52 -39.73 47.65
CA VAL A 264 0.58 -39.52 48.77
C VAL A 264 1.33 -39.24 50.07
N GLN A 265 2.44 -39.94 50.34
CA GLN A 265 3.25 -39.70 51.53
C GLN A 265 3.86 -38.29 51.54
N GLU A 266 4.32 -37.79 50.39
CA GLU A 266 4.89 -36.44 50.24
C GLU A 266 3.83 -35.35 50.44
N THR A 267 2.62 -35.53 49.88
CA THR A 267 1.51 -34.58 50.13
C THR A 267 1.09 -34.55 51.59
N MET A 268 1.17 -35.70 52.29
CA MET A 268 0.89 -35.81 53.72
C MET A 268 1.97 -35.10 54.55
N THR A 269 3.25 -35.26 54.21
CA THR A 269 4.34 -34.54 54.91
C THR A 269 4.27 -33.04 54.67
N GLN A 270 4.00 -32.59 53.44
CA GLN A 270 3.79 -31.16 53.14
C GLN A 270 2.62 -30.58 53.94
N SER A 271 1.50 -31.30 54.00
CA SER A 271 0.34 -30.87 54.81
C SER A 271 0.68 -30.79 56.30
N GLN A 272 1.51 -31.71 56.81
CA GLN A 272 1.98 -31.68 58.19
C GLN A 272 2.92 -30.48 58.45
N GLU A 273 3.84 -30.20 57.53
CA GLU A 273 4.73 -29.03 57.60
C GLU A 273 3.95 -27.71 57.57
N ASP A 274 2.93 -27.61 56.70
CA ASP A 274 2.06 -26.45 56.63
C ASP A 274 1.29 -26.23 57.94
N ILE A 275 0.75 -27.30 58.54
CA ILE A 275 0.08 -27.23 59.84
C ILE A 275 1.05 -26.75 60.93
N VAL A 276 2.27 -27.30 60.98
CA VAL A 276 3.28 -26.89 61.95
C VAL A 276 3.70 -25.42 61.73
N SER A 277 3.93 -25.01 60.49
CA SER A 277 4.24 -23.62 60.12
C SER A 277 3.13 -22.66 60.56
N LEU A 278 1.86 -23.04 60.36
CA LEU A 278 0.71 -22.25 60.79
C LEU A 278 0.61 -22.16 62.32
N LEU A 279 0.83 -23.29 63.03
CA LEU A 279 0.85 -23.33 64.48
C LEU A 279 2.01 -22.51 65.06
N GLU A 280 3.19 -22.56 64.44
CA GLU A 280 4.32 -21.69 64.79
C GLU A 280 4.01 -20.23 64.54
N HIS A 281 3.38 -19.89 63.42
CA HIS A 281 2.98 -18.52 63.10
C HIS A 281 1.95 -18.00 64.12
N CYS A 282 0.95 -18.79 64.50
CA CYS A 282 -0.01 -18.46 65.54
C CYS A 282 0.68 -18.28 66.90
N SER A 283 1.60 -19.20 67.26
CA SER A 283 2.38 -19.12 68.50
C SER A 283 3.25 -17.85 68.56
N ARG A 284 4.00 -17.56 67.48
CA ARG A 284 4.82 -16.35 67.35
C ARG A 284 3.97 -15.09 67.36
N SER A 285 2.79 -15.10 66.74
CA SER A 285 1.86 -13.97 66.74
C SER A 285 1.29 -13.71 68.14
N MET A 286 0.94 -14.75 68.90
CA MET A 286 0.51 -14.61 70.29
C MET A 286 1.65 -14.09 71.19
N LEU A 287 2.88 -14.55 70.96
CA LEU A 287 4.08 -14.04 71.64
C LEU A 287 4.35 -12.56 71.32
N ARG A 288 4.20 -12.16 70.05
CA ARG A 288 4.32 -10.76 69.62
C ARG A 288 3.23 -9.89 70.25
N LEU A 289 1.98 -10.37 70.31
CA LEU A 289 0.88 -9.64 70.94
C LEU A 289 1.16 -9.41 72.44
N ARG A 290 1.65 -10.44 73.14
CA ARG A 290 2.07 -10.30 74.55
C ARG A 290 3.25 -9.35 74.74
N GLN A 291 4.18 -9.28 73.80
CA GLN A 291 5.28 -8.31 73.86
C GLN A 291 4.78 -6.88 73.67
N VAL A 292 3.79 -6.66 72.80
CA VAL A 292 3.16 -5.33 72.58
C VAL A 292 2.47 -4.82 73.86
N ASP A 293 1.83 -5.69 74.63
CA ASP A 293 1.19 -5.33 75.91
C ASP A 293 2.19 -4.95 77.03
N THR A 294 3.49 -5.26 76.85
CA THR A 294 4.56 -4.99 77.82
C THR A 294 5.47 -3.80 77.49
N VAL A 295 5.27 -3.14 76.34
CA VAL A 295 6.14 -2.05 75.89
C VAL A 295 5.87 -0.76 76.65
N THR A 296 6.92 -0.16 77.20
CA THR A 296 6.83 1.15 77.88
C THR A 296 6.90 2.32 76.89
N ALA A 297 6.34 3.48 77.25
CA ALA A 297 6.24 4.65 76.35
C ALA A 297 7.59 5.20 75.82
N SER A 298 8.71 4.92 76.49
CA SER A 298 10.05 5.28 76.00
C SER A 298 10.57 4.32 74.92
N GLU A 299 10.29 3.02 75.05
CA GLU A 299 10.69 2.01 74.08
C GLU A 299 9.93 2.19 72.77
N LEU A 300 8.66 2.57 72.84
CA LEU A 300 7.87 2.94 71.66
C LEU A 300 8.48 4.15 70.91
N ARG A 301 9.00 5.15 71.64
CA ARG A 301 9.69 6.30 71.03
C ARG A 301 10.98 5.89 70.33
N ASN A 302 11.78 5.02 70.94
CA ASN A 302 13.00 4.49 70.31
C ASN A 302 12.66 3.66 69.05
N MET A 303 11.60 2.84 69.11
CA MET A 303 11.13 2.13 67.92
C MET A 303 10.62 3.07 66.83
N GLN A 304 9.95 4.17 67.20
CA GLN A 304 9.52 5.19 66.25
C GLN A 304 10.72 5.86 65.56
N GLU A 305 11.80 6.14 66.28
CA GLU A 305 13.03 6.71 65.72
C GLU A 305 13.72 5.73 64.75
N VAL A 306 13.80 4.44 65.11
CA VAL A 306 14.32 3.38 64.22
C VAL A 306 13.46 3.21 62.97
N LEU A 307 12.13 3.31 63.11
CA LEU A 307 11.22 3.28 61.96
C LEU A 307 11.47 4.46 61.02
N VAL A 308 11.63 5.68 61.54
CA VAL A 308 11.94 6.86 60.72
C VAL A 308 13.30 6.71 60.04
N SER A 309 14.33 6.19 60.73
CA SER A 309 15.63 5.91 60.12
C SER A 309 15.50 4.90 58.96
N LYS A 310 14.79 3.79 59.18
CA LYS A 310 14.56 2.79 58.13
C LYS A 310 13.72 3.34 56.98
N GLU A 311 12.72 4.18 57.26
CA GLU A 311 11.94 4.87 56.23
C GLU A 311 12.86 5.72 55.35
N THR A 312 13.81 6.47 55.93
CA THR A 312 14.77 7.27 55.16
C THR A 312 15.72 6.41 54.33
N GLU A 313 16.20 5.29 54.85
CA GLU A 313 17.03 4.34 54.09
C GLU A 313 16.25 3.71 52.93
N VAL A 314 14.99 3.37 53.14
CA VAL A 314 14.11 2.85 52.08
C VAL A 314 13.86 3.91 51.01
N VAL A 315 13.63 5.17 51.38
CA VAL A 315 13.48 6.28 50.42
C VAL A 315 14.78 6.52 49.64
N GLN A 316 15.94 6.43 50.28
CA GLN A 316 17.23 6.54 49.61
C GLN A 316 17.46 5.36 48.64
N SER A 317 17.19 4.13 49.07
CA SER A 317 17.27 2.95 48.21
C SER A 317 16.31 3.04 47.03
N ALA A 318 15.08 3.51 47.27
CA ALA A 318 14.10 3.73 46.22
C ALA A 318 14.53 4.83 45.23
N SER A 319 15.18 5.88 45.72
CA SER A 319 15.77 6.93 44.87
C SER A 319 16.90 6.39 43.99
N THR A 320 17.82 5.61 44.58
CA THR A 320 18.91 4.94 43.84
C THR A 320 18.35 3.98 42.80
N ALA A 321 17.35 3.17 43.15
CA ALA A 321 16.69 2.26 42.22
C ALA A 321 16.04 3.03 41.05
N ARG A 322 15.33 4.13 41.32
CA ARG A 322 14.76 4.99 40.26
C ARG A 322 15.84 5.58 39.36
N GLY A 323 16.94 6.06 39.92
CA GLY A 323 18.08 6.58 39.15
C GLY A 323 18.70 5.52 38.23
N LEU A 324 18.88 4.30 38.73
CA LEU A 324 19.36 3.18 37.92
C LEU A 324 18.37 2.81 36.81
N THR A 325 17.06 2.82 37.09
CA THR A 325 16.05 2.58 36.06
C THR A 325 16.08 3.65 34.96
N THR A 326 16.23 4.93 35.32
CA THR A 326 16.34 6.00 34.32
C THR A 326 17.60 5.89 33.47
N GLU A 327 18.73 5.53 34.09
CA GLU A 327 19.98 5.36 33.34
C GLU A 327 19.94 4.10 32.47
N SER A 328 19.35 3.01 32.96
CA SER A 328 19.08 1.81 32.16
C SER A 328 18.20 2.13 30.95
N GLN A 329 17.15 2.94 31.12
CA GLN A 329 16.27 3.36 30.03
C GLN A 329 17.01 4.25 29.02
N ARG A 330 17.87 5.14 29.50
CA ARG A 330 18.71 5.98 28.64
C ARG A 330 19.70 5.14 27.81
N LEU A 331 20.40 4.20 28.46
CA LEU A 331 21.32 3.30 27.78
C LEU A 331 20.59 2.41 26.75
N GLN A 332 19.36 1.99 27.05
CA GLN A 332 18.53 1.25 26.10
C GLN A 332 18.23 2.09 24.84
N GLN A 333 17.87 3.36 25.00
CA GLN A 333 17.65 4.26 23.86
C GLN A 333 18.92 4.51 23.06
N ASP A 334 20.07 4.64 23.72
CA ASP A 334 21.34 4.85 23.02
C ASP A 334 21.78 3.58 22.27
N LEU A 335 21.53 2.39 22.82
CA LEU A 335 21.73 1.12 22.12
C LEU A 335 20.88 1.04 20.85
N GLU A 336 19.60 1.40 20.91
CA GLU A 336 18.70 1.42 19.75
C GLU A 336 19.20 2.36 18.65
N LYS A 337 19.70 3.55 19.01
CA LYS A 337 20.31 4.49 18.05
C LYS A 337 21.56 3.91 17.41
N VAL A 338 22.42 3.26 18.19
CA VAL A 338 23.63 2.62 17.67
C VAL A 338 23.26 1.51 16.68
N GLN A 339 22.30 0.65 17.01
CA GLN A 339 21.81 -0.40 16.12
C GLN A 339 21.22 0.17 14.81
N GLN A 340 20.49 1.28 14.87
CA GLN A 340 20.00 1.97 13.68
C GLN A 340 21.15 2.52 12.81
N LEU A 341 22.19 3.08 13.43
CA LEU A 341 23.36 3.57 12.70
C LEU A 341 24.15 2.42 12.07
N GLU A 342 24.31 1.30 12.78
CA GLU A 342 24.92 0.08 12.23
C GLU A 342 24.13 -0.43 11.02
N GLY A 343 22.79 -0.44 11.08
CA GLY A 343 21.92 -0.77 9.95
C GLY A 343 22.12 0.16 8.74
N LYS A 344 22.26 1.46 8.96
CA LYS A 344 22.52 2.43 7.87
C LYS A 344 23.91 2.25 7.26
N ILE A 345 24.93 2.09 8.10
CA ILE A 345 26.32 1.89 7.66
C ILE A 345 26.44 0.60 6.85
N THR A 346 25.81 -0.49 7.30
CA THR A 346 25.80 -1.76 6.56
C THR A 346 25.07 -1.65 5.22
N GLY A 347 23.97 -0.91 5.17
CA GLY A 347 23.26 -0.57 3.93
C GLY A 347 24.14 0.21 2.95
N GLU A 348 24.76 1.31 3.39
CA GLU A 348 25.67 2.12 2.58
C GLU A 348 26.90 1.33 2.11
N LEU A 349 27.42 0.44 2.95
CA LEU A 349 28.53 -0.43 2.60
C LEU A 349 28.13 -1.43 1.50
N SER A 350 26.91 -1.96 1.56
CA SER A 350 26.36 -2.84 0.52
C SER A 350 26.19 -2.12 -0.81
N THR A 351 25.59 -0.93 -0.82
CA THR A 351 25.40 -0.15 -2.05
C THR A 351 26.73 0.29 -2.66
N LEU A 352 27.71 0.65 -1.82
CA LEU A 352 29.04 1.00 -2.29
C LEU A 352 29.77 -0.22 -2.89
N LYS A 353 29.63 -1.41 -2.29
CA LYS A 353 30.16 -2.66 -2.85
C LYS A 353 29.54 -2.99 -4.21
N GLU A 354 28.22 -2.86 -4.34
CA GLU A 354 27.53 -3.08 -5.61
C GLU A 354 28.04 -2.10 -6.68
N ARG A 355 28.15 -0.82 -6.35
CA ARG A 355 28.67 0.21 -7.25
C ARG A 355 30.13 -0.04 -7.66
N VAL A 356 30.97 -0.51 -6.74
CA VAL A 356 32.35 -0.91 -7.08
C VAL A 356 32.32 -2.11 -8.03
N GLY A 357 31.46 -3.09 -7.78
CA GLY A 357 31.26 -4.23 -8.69
C GLY A 357 30.81 -3.80 -10.09
N THR A 358 29.83 -2.90 -10.20
CA THR A 358 29.41 -2.37 -11.52
C THR A 358 30.56 -1.63 -12.20
N MET A 359 31.26 -0.76 -11.49
CA MET A 359 32.43 -0.04 -12.03
C MET A 359 33.55 -0.99 -12.49
N GLU A 360 33.81 -2.07 -11.75
CA GLU A 360 34.79 -3.09 -12.15
C GLU A 360 34.35 -3.81 -13.43
N THR A 361 33.08 -4.20 -13.55
CA THR A 361 32.56 -4.81 -14.78
C THR A 361 32.62 -3.84 -15.96
N GLU A 362 32.27 -2.58 -15.74
CA GLU A 362 32.36 -1.51 -16.74
C GLU A 362 33.80 -1.32 -17.22
N LEU A 363 34.78 -1.26 -16.31
CA LEU A 363 36.20 -1.18 -16.67
C LEU A 363 36.64 -2.34 -17.57
N HIS A 364 36.16 -3.57 -17.31
CA HIS A 364 36.46 -4.70 -18.20
C HIS A 364 35.84 -4.53 -19.58
N THR A 365 34.61 -4.02 -19.66
CA THR A 365 33.95 -3.76 -20.96
C THR A 365 34.58 -2.61 -21.73
N TYR A 366 35.00 -1.55 -21.04
CA TYR A 366 35.64 -0.37 -21.65
C TYR A 366 37.14 -0.54 -21.90
N ARG A 367 37.75 -1.61 -21.39
CA ARG A 367 39.16 -1.94 -21.65
C ARG A 367 39.44 -2.14 -23.14
N ASP A 368 38.48 -2.68 -23.88
CA ASP A 368 38.59 -2.94 -25.32
C ASP A 368 37.59 -2.06 -26.10
N LEU A 369 37.99 -0.80 -26.27
CA LEU A 369 37.20 0.20 -27.01
C LEU A 369 37.03 -0.17 -28.48
N ASP A 370 38.01 -0.86 -29.07
CA ASP A 370 37.95 -1.24 -30.48
C ASP A 370 36.91 -2.33 -30.70
N ASN A 371 36.90 -3.39 -29.89
CA ASN A 371 35.85 -4.41 -29.97
C ASN A 371 34.46 -3.83 -29.64
N LEU A 372 34.36 -2.95 -28.66
CA LEU A 372 33.10 -2.26 -28.34
C LEU A 372 32.61 -1.41 -29.53
N ARG A 373 33.51 -0.71 -30.22
CA ARG A 373 33.19 0.06 -31.41
C ARG A 373 32.78 -0.82 -32.59
N HIS A 374 33.46 -1.94 -32.83
CA HIS A 374 33.11 -2.88 -33.89
C HIS A 374 31.74 -3.52 -33.63
N THR A 375 31.48 -3.99 -32.42
CA THR A 375 30.18 -4.57 -32.04
C THR A 375 29.04 -3.55 -32.14
N ALA A 376 29.28 -2.29 -31.78
CA ALA A 376 28.32 -1.20 -31.95
C ALA A 376 28.04 -0.89 -33.43
N GLU A 377 29.08 -0.83 -34.27
CA GLU A 377 28.92 -0.57 -35.71
C GLU A 377 28.24 -1.75 -36.42
N ASP A 378 28.56 -2.99 -36.06
CA ASP A 378 27.86 -4.19 -36.54
C ASP A 378 26.39 -4.19 -36.13
N LYS A 379 26.09 -3.86 -34.87
CA LYS A 379 24.71 -3.74 -34.40
C LYS A 379 23.94 -2.66 -35.15
N LYS A 380 24.57 -1.50 -35.36
CA LYS A 380 24.00 -0.40 -36.15
C LYS A 380 23.72 -0.84 -37.59
N LYS A 381 24.65 -1.54 -38.23
CA LYS A 381 24.48 -2.08 -39.59
C LYS A 381 23.32 -3.06 -39.66
N ARG A 382 23.24 -4.03 -38.74
CA ARG A 382 22.12 -5.00 -38.67
C ARG A 382 20.77 -4.31 -38.46
N LEU A 383 20.73 -3.30 -37.58
CA LEU A 383 19.50 -2.52 -37.35
C LEU A 383 19.10 -1.71 -38.57
N GLN A 384 20.06 -1.17 -39.32
CA GLN A 384 19.79 -0.43 -40.54
C GLN A 384 19.26 -1.36 -41.66
N GLU A 385 19.84 -2.54 -41.80
CA GLU A 385 19.34 -3.58 -42.73
C GLU A 385 17.91 -4.02 -42.34
N ALA A 386 17.66 -4.26 -41.04
CA ALA A 386 16.34 -4.59 -40.53
C ALA A 386 15.33 -3.46 -40.79
N GLN A 387 15.72 -2.20 -40.54
CA GLN A 387 14.88 -1.03 -40.81
C GLN A 387 14.47 -0.96 -42.28
N VAL A 388 15.41 -1.17 -43.20
CA VAL A 388 15.14 -1.17 -44.63
C VAL A 388 14.18 -2.31 -45.00
N SER A 389 14.42 -3.52 -44.51
CA SER A 389 13.55 -4.67 -44.79
C SER A 389 12.12 -4.48 -44.26
N LEU A 390 11.96 -3.93 -43.06
CA LEU A 390 10.66 -3.63 -42.47
C LEU A 390 9.94 -2.51 -43.20
N THR A 391 10.68 -1.50 -43.67
CA THR A 391 10.14 -0.40 -44.48
C THR A 391 9.61 -0.95 -45.81
N GLN A 392 10.38 -1.80 -46.49
CA GLN A 392 9.95 -2.46 -47.72
C GLN A 392 8.68 -3.30 -47.47
N ARG A 393 8.66 -4.12 -46.41
CA ARG A 393 7.50 -4.95 -46.06
C ARG A 393 6.26 -4.11 -45.75
N ARG A 394 6.42 -3.00 -45.00
CA ARG A 394 5.35 -2.04 -44.73
C ARG A 394 4.78 -1.47 -46.02
N ASP A 395 5.64 -1.06 -46.94
CA ASP A 395 5.23 -0.44 -48.20
C ASP A 395 4.52 -1.45 -49.12
N SER A 396 4.99 -2.70 -49.18
CA SER A 396 4.29 -3.78 -49.87
C SER A 396 2.90 -4.06 -49.27
N PHE A 397 2.77 -4.09 -47.94
CA PHE A 397 1.46 -4.25 -47.31
C PHE A 397 0.54 -3.06 -47.54
N ARG A 398 1.09 -1.84 -47.55
CA ARG A 398 0.32 -0.64 -47.87
C ARG A 398 -0.26 -0.72 -49.27
N GLN A 399 0.54 -1.13 -50.26
CA GLN A 399 0.06 -1.36 -51.63
C GLN A 399 -1.06 -2.41 -51.68
N LEU A 400 -0.88 -3.54 -50.99
CA LEU A 400 -1.91 -4.58 -50.93
C LEU A 400 -3.21 -4.08 -50.26
N LEU A 401 -3.10 -3.27 -49.20
CA LEU A 401 -4.26 -2.67 -48.54
C LEU A 401 -4.99 -1.70 -49.46
N ASP A 402 -4.25 -0.88 -50.21
CA ASP A 402 -4.83 0.05 -51.18
C ASP A 402 -5.54 -0.72 -52.31
N GLU A 403 -4.96 -1.82 -52.81
CA GLU A 403 -5.60 -2.70 -53.79
C GLU A 403 -6.88 -3.35 -53.24
N MET A 404 -6.85 -3.88 -52.02
CA MET A 404 -8.04 -4.49 -51.40
C MET A 404 -9.12 -3.47 -51.13
N LYS A 405 -8.75 -2.25 -50.72
CA LYS A 405 -9.67 -1.13 -50.54
C LYS A 405 -10.32 -0.72 -51.86
N GLN A 406 -9.55 -0.64 -52.94
CA GLN A 406 -10.10 -0.36 -54.28
C GLN A 406 -11.09 -1.44 -54.72
N LYS A 407 -10.76 -2.73 -54.51
CA LYS A 407 -11.68 -3.85 -54.80
C LYS A 407 -12.97 -3.75 -53.98
N TYR A 408 -12.86 -3.43 -52.69
CA TYR A 408 -14.01 -3.25 -51.80
C TYR A 408 -14.90 -2.10 -52.27
N GLU A 409 -14.34 -0.92 -52.52
CA GLU A 409 -15.13 0.23 -52.98
C GLU A 409 -15.76 -0.06 -54.35
N ALA A 410 -15.06 -0.73 -55.27
CA ALA A 410 -15.62 -1.11 -56.56
C ALA A 410 -16.81 -2.10 -56.45
N VAL A 411 -16.77 -3.05 -55.50
CA VAL A 411 -17.89 -3.96 -55.25
C VAL A 411 -19.05 -3.22 -54.57
N LYS A 412 -18.73 -2.32 -53.64
CA LYS A 412 -19.71 -1.49 -52.95
C LYS A 412 -20.43 -0.53 -53.89
N THR A 413 -19.72 0.12 -54.82
CA THR A 413 -20.37 0.96 -55.84
C THR A 413 -21.25 0.12 -56.75
N LYS A 414 -20.79 -1.05 -57.23
CA LYS A 414 -21.63 -1.98 -58.01
C LYS A 414 -22.89 -2.41 -57.28
N LEU A 415 -22.84 -2.60 -55.96
CA LEU A 415 -24.00 -2.93 -55.15
C LEU A 415 -24.95 -1.73 -54.99
N GLN A 416 -24.42 -0.53 -54.81
CA GLN A 416 -25.21 0.70 -54.69
C GLN A 416 -25.86 1.11 -56.01
N GLU A 417 -25.17 0.92 -57.14
CA GLU A 417 -25.68 1.14 -58.50
C GLU A 417 -26.72 0.10 -58.91
N ASN A 418 -26.80 -1.05 -58.21
CA ASN A 418 -27.79 -2.06 -58.51
C ASN A 418 -29.19 -1.57 -58.13
N GLU A 419 -30.01 -1.32 -59.15
CA GLU A 419 -31.40 -0.84 -59.01
C GLU A 419 -32.22 -1.74 -58.08
N THR A 420 -32.05 -3.07 -58.18
CA THR A 420 -32.78 -4.02 -57.31
C THR A 420 -32.40 -3.88 -55.84
N HIS A 421 -31.14 -3.59 -55.53
CA HIS A 421 -30.69 -3.34 -54.17
C HIS A 421 -31.25 -2.02 -53.63
N ALA A 422 -31.28 -0.98 -54.47
CA ALA A 422 -31.90 0.30 -54.09
C ALA A 422 -33.42 0.15 -53.86
N GLU A 423 -34.12 -0.61 -54.70
CA GLU A 423 -35.54 -0.94 -54.54
C GLU A 423 -35.80 -1.75 -53.26
N LEU A 424 -35.02 -2.79 -52.98
CA LEU A 424 -35.12 -3.58 -51.76
C LEU A 424 -34.88 -2.72 -50.51
N ALA A 425 -33.85 -1.88 -50.50
CA ALA A 425 -33.58 -0.96 -49.38
C ALA A 425 -34.71 0.06 -49.18
N ASN A 426 -35.36 0.51 -50.26
CA ASN A 426 -36.55 1.35 -50.19
C ASN A 426 -37.75 0.60 -49.59
N LEU A 427 -37.98 -0.64 -50.00
CA LEU A 427 -39.04 -1.49 -49.47
C LEU A 427 -38.81 -1.83 -47.99
N GLU A 428 -37.57 -2.12 -47.59
CA GLU A 428 -37.20 -2.36 -46.21
C GLU A 428 -37.47 -1.13 -45.32
N ARG A 429 -37.10 0.07 -45.77
CA ARG A 429 -37.45 1.32 -45.07
C ARG A 429 -38.96 1.54 -44.95
N LYS A 430 -39.73 1.25 -46.01
CA LYS A 430 -41.20 1.33 -45.97
C LYS A 430 -41.78 0.31 -44.98
N TRP A 431 -41.26 -0.91 -44.98
CA TRP A 431 -41.67 -1.96 -44.05
C TRP A 431 -41.37 -1.59 -42.60
N GLN A 432 -40.17 -1.08 -42.30
CA GLN A 432 -39.81 -0.60 -40.95
C GLN A 432 -40.75 0.50 -40.46
N HIS A 433 -41.10 1.46 -41.32
CA HIS A 433 -42.07 2.50 -40.98
C HIS A 433 -43.46 1.92 -40.70
N LEU A 434 -43.92 0.96 -41.51
CA LEU A 434 -45.21 0.30 -41.28
C LEU A 434 -45.22 -0.54 -40.01
N GLU A 435 -44.12 -1.21 -39.69
CA GLU A 435 -43.94 -1.96 -38.46
C GLU A 435 -43.99 -1.04 -37.23
N GLN A 436 -43.27 0.09 -37.29
CA GLN A 436 -43.32 1.11 -36.23
C GLN A 436 -44.75 1.66 -36.04
N ASN A 437 -45.46 1.97 -37.14
CA ASN A 437 -46.86 2.39 -37.06
C ASN A 437 -47.76 1.32 -36.44
N ASN A 438 -47.58 0.06 -36.83
CA ASN A 438 -48.37 -1.05 -36.31
C ASN A 438 -48.14 -1.23 -34.80
N PHE A 439 -46.88 -1.11 -34.36
CA PHE A 439 -46.52 -1.14 -32.96
C PHE A 439 -47.23 -0.03 -32.17
N VAL A 440 -47.12 1.22 -32.63
CA VAL A 440 -47.78 2.38 -32.00
C VAL A 440 -49.31 2.18 -31.96
N MET A 441 -49.90 1.68 -33.04
CA MET A 441 -51.35 1.45 -33.08
C MET A 441 -51.80 0.33 -32.13
N LYS A 442 -51.00 -0.75 -32.01
CA LYS A 442 -51.26 -1.83 -31.04
C LYS A 442 -51.17 -1.33 -29.61
N GLU A 443 -50.18 -0.52 -29.29
CA GLU A 443 -50.03 0.09 -27.97
C GLU A 443 -51.20 1.03 -27.66
N PHE A 444 -51.62 1.84 -28.62
CA PHE A 444 -52.79 2.71 -28.48
C PHE A 444 -54.08 1.90 -28.25
N ILE A 445 -54.31 0.83 -29.02
CA ILE A 445 -55.47 -0.05 -28.83
C ILE A 445 -55.41 -0.71 -27.45
N ALA A 446 -54.26 -1.25 -27.04
CA ALA A 446 -54.10 -1.87 -25.73
C ALA A 446 -54.40 -0.88 -24.58
N SER A 447 -53.89 0.34 -24.70
CA SER A 447 -54.17 1.42 -23.75
C SER A 447 -55.66 1.78 -23.71
N LYS A 448 -56.32 1.96 -24.86
CA LYS A 448 -57.76 2.27 -24.91
C LYS A 448 -58.64 1.12 -24.45
N SER A 449 -58.26 -0.13 -24.74
CA SER A 449 -58.92 -1.32 -24.22
C SER A 449 -58.82 -1.39 -22.70
N GLN A 450 -57.65 -1.07 -22.14
CA GLN A 450 -57.48 -1.03 -20.68
C GLN A 450 -58.29 0.10 -20.03
N GLU A 451 -58.35 1.28 -20.65
CA GLU A 451 -59.21 2.39 -20.17
C GLU A 451 -60.71 2.06 -20.24
N SER A 452 -61.12 1.19 -21.16
CA SER A 452 -62.52 0.80 -21.37
C SER A 452 -62.88 -0.51 -20.65
N ASP A 453 -61.97 -1.10 -19.89
CA ASP A 453 -62.22 -2.33 -19.14
C ASP A 453 -62.99 -2.02 -17.84
N TYR A 454 -64.32 -2.02 -17.95
CA TYR A 454 -65.23 -1.81 -16.84
C TYR A 454 -65.54 -3.09 -16.05
N ASP A 455 -64.95 -4.26 -16.37
CA ASP A 455 -65.26 -5.52 -15.68
C ASP A 455 -64.93 -5.46 -14.19
N SER A 456 -63.86 -4.75 -13.82
CA SER A 456 -63.48 -4.52 -12.43
C SER A 456 -64.54 -3.70 -11.68
N VAL A 457 -65.03 -2.62 -12.29
CA VAL A 457 -66.10 -1.77 -11.74
C VAL A 457 -67.41 -2.55 -11.66
N ALA A 458 -67.75 -3.33 -12.69
CA ALA A 458 -68.93 -4.17 -12.72
C ALA A 458 -68.91 -5.23 -11.61
N LYS A 459 -67.76 -5.84 -11.33
CA LYS A 459 -67.57 -6.76 -10.18
C LYS A 459 -67.78 -6.06 -8.84
N ILE A 460 -67.21 -4.87 -8.65
CA ILE A 460 -67.37 -4.09 -7.41
C ILE A 460 -68.84 -3.71 -7.20
N VAL A 461 -69.51 -3.19 -8.23
CA VAL A 461 -70.94 -2.83 -8.16
C VAL A 461 -71.79 -4.07 -7.87
N SER A 462 -71.52 -5.19 -8.54
CA SER A 462 -72.24 -6.45 -8.30
C SER A 462 -72.05 -6.94 -6.86
N GLN A 463 -70.84 -6.80 -6.31
CA GLN A 463 -70.54 -7.15 -4.93
C GLN A 463 -71.25 -6.21 -3.93
N GLN A 464 -71.24 -4.90 -4.16
CA GLN A 464 -71.96 -3.93 -3.33
C GLN A 464 -73.47 -4.19 -3.33
N VAL A 465 -74.05 -4.52 -4.50
CA VAL A 465 -75.45 -4.91 -4.60
C VAL A 465 -75.73 -6.18 -3.81
N ALA A 466 -74.85 -7.18 -3.88
CA ALA A 466 -74.99 -8.41 -3.10
C ALA A 466 -74.89 -8.15 -1.57
N GLU A 467 -73.96 -7.30 -1.13
CA GLU A 467 -73.79 -6.91 0.26
C GLU A 467 -74.99 -6.10 0.77
N TYR A 468 -75.49 -5.14 -0.01
CA TYR A 468 -76.68 -4.37 0.33
C TYR A 468 -77.92 -5.26 0.42
N ASN A 469 -78.10 -6.16 -0.55
CA ASN A 469 -79.19 -7.14 -0.53
C ASN A 469 -79.10 -8.04 0.71
N LYS A 470 -77.90 -8.45 1.11
CA LYS A 470 -77.68 -9.23 2.33
C LYS A 470 -78.07 -8.42 3.59
N CYS A 471 -77.60 -7.19 3.72
CA CYS A 471 -77.98 -6.30 4.83
C CYS A 471 -79.49 -6.06 4.90
N LEU A 472 -80.16 -5.91 3.74
CA LEU A 472 -81.62 -5.80 3.65
C LEU A 472 -82.33 -7.05 4.17
N ILE A 473 -81.86 -8.23 3.76
CA ILE A 473 -82.40 -9.52 4.23
C ILE A 473 -82.20 -9.65 5.74
N ASP A 474 -81.00 -9.35 6.26
CA ASP A 474 -80.68 -9.43 7.69
C ASP A 474 -81.54 -8.45 8.51
N ALA A 475 -81.76 -7.22 8.03
CA ALA A 475 -82.63 -6.23 8.67
C ALA A 475 -84.12 -6.66 8.66
N LEU A 476 -84.59 -7.30 7.59
CA LEU A 476 -85.94 -7.85 7.51
C LEU A 476 -86.12 -9.08 8.43
N GLN A 477 -85.07 -9.88 8.61
CA GLN A 477 -85.07 -11.02 9.54
C GLN A 477 -85.01 -10.58 11.00
N ASN A 478 -84.22 -9.56 11.33
CA ASN A 478 -84.14 -9.01 12.69
C ASN A 478 -85.43 -8.30 13.13
N ASN A 479 -86.23 -7.73 12.22
CA ASN A 479 -87.55 -7.18 12.52
C ASN A 479 -88.67 -8.25 12.69
N ARG A 480 -88.36 -9.52 12.43
CA ARG A 480 -89.31 -10.65 12.60
C ARG A 480 -89.07 -11.47 13.87
N SER A 481 -88.10 -11.07 14.70
CA SER A 481 -87.86 -11.60 16.05
C SER A 481 -88.30 -10.57 17.09
#